data_AF-A0A936IHZ2-F1
#
_entry.id   AF-A0A936IHZ2-F1
#
_cell.length_a   1.000
_cell.length_b   1.000
_cell.length_c   1.000
_cell.angle_alpha   90.00
_cell.angle_beta   90.00
_cell.angle_gamma   90.00
#
_symmetry.space_group_name_H-M   'P 1'
#
loop_
_entity.id
_entity.type
_entity.pdbx_description
1 polymer ?
#
loop_
_entity_poly.entity_id
_entity_poly.type
_entity_poly.pdbx_seq_one_letter_code
_entity_poly.pdbx_strand_id
1 'polypeptide(L)'
;MSQGASSLAGPTQPGASPPRGGSAAPPKEHWTEQAASFIGFFIYLLILKTFFVPLFIIPTGSMAETLRGAHSIHRCPNCGVEYAVNEPLLRGPREGDPPSIICPNCRWREFIGPLHELVARGLEPNERLAAPLRPAAGDRIFVHGWDYGPPLVPGLTPGPQRWDVVVFKVPNDGQTNYIKRLVGLPGESIELIDGDVFVDGTITPKTADAQRSLWFPVYNHDYPPRGPARREPYHPRWLPLSEDSAWRDLDQRVIRFDGPDRRQDQIQFVTEPGPTRTAGRITDFYGYNTIVNLVRGHLVSDARVSAEVAFEAGDGFIELMITKYTDLFRARLHASGRLELIHEPVEEAGGLAQVWDETTVDASQPLRVALGCADYRVMVDVNGRTVLASTPWQFTITAKAARQRAAQPQSASVRIAGERVRATLRHVLIERDVYYSVDPDVRERPAVAGTGRPLRVPDGHYFCLGDNSPNSLDGRYWYEETVGPHLAAAFRAGRYVPGTVPADQMLGRAFFVYWPGFLELLPRLPNCLPDLGRARWIR
;
A
#
# COMPACT_ATOMS: atom_id res chain seq x y z
N MET A 1 -12.14 83.52 -1.45
CA MET A 1 -11.74 84.88 -1.90
C MET A 1 -10.31 85.12 -1.47
N SER A 2 -9.47 85.46 -2.46
CA SER A 2 -8.23 86.25 -2.41
C SER A 2 -7.41 86.37 -1.12
N GLN A 3 -6.17 85.91 -1.24
CA GLN A 3 -4.89 86.66 -1.10
C GLN A 3 -4.55 87.39 0.20
N GLY A 4 -3.26 87.30 0.58
CA GLY A 4 -2.60 88.31 1.40
C GLY A 4 -1.25 87.87 1.96
N ALA A 5 -0.20 87.94 1.14
CA ALA A 5 1.20 87.74 1.52
C ALA A 5 1.78 88.97 2.27
N SER A 6 2.93 88.81 2.95
CA SER A 6 4.19 89.55 2.63
C SER A 6 5.25 89.57 3.76
N SER A 7 6.49 89.20 3.38
CA SER A 7 7.82 89.83 3.63
C SER A 7 8.40 90.00 5.05
N LEU A 8 9.73 90.06 5.30
CA LEU A 8 11.02 89.77 4.62
C LEU A 8 12.14 90.04 5.66
N ALA A 9 13.32 89.43 5.42
CA ALA A 9 14.69 89.86 5.75
C ALA A 9 15.28 89.65 7.18
N GLY A 10 16.43 88.93 7.19
CA GLY A 10 17.33 88.67 8.34
C GLY A 10 18.33 89.82 8.62
N PRO A 11 19.57 89.60 9.18
CA PRO A 11 20.41 88.40 9.06
C PRO A 11 21.30 88.02 10.29
N THR A 12 22.21 87.06 10.03
CA THR A 12 23.55 86.80 10.61
C THR A 12 23.74 85.93 11.87
N GLN A 13 24.34 84.74 11.64
CA GLN A 13 25.07 83.91 12.60
C GLN A 13 26.46 84.46 12.92
N PRO A 14 27.12 83.97 13.98
CA PRO A 14 28.27 83.08 13.71
C PRO A 14 28.44 81.90 14.69
N GLY A 15 29.07 80.83 14.20
CA GLY A 15 30.10 80.09 14.94
C GLY A 15 29.73 78.71 15.48
N ALA A 16 30.09 77.67 14.72
CA ALA A 16 30.07 76.27 15.15
C ALA A 16 31.30 75.90 16.02
N SER A 17 31.11 74.97 16.95
CA SER A 17 32.16 74.11 17.53
C SER A 17 31.59 72.69 17.71
N PRO A 18 32.34 71.62 17.36
CA PRO A 18 31.77 70.28 17.25
C PRO A 18 31.79 69.52 18.59
N PRO A 19 30.86 68.57 18.83
CA PRO A 19 30.95 67.66 19.96
C PRO A 19 31.48 66.30 19.48
N ARG A 20 32.65 65.84 19.94
CA ARG A 20 32.99 64.41 19.92
C ARG A 20 33.93 64.01 21.06
N GLY A 21 33.37 63.27 22.01
CA GLY A 21 34.08 62.37 22.91
C GLY A 21 33.17 61.18 23.18
N GLY A 22 33.46 60.04 22.55
CA GLY A 22 32.64 58.84 22.64
C GLY A 22 32.99 57.94 23.81
N SER A 23 32.04 57.08 24.19
CA SER A 23 32.33 55.76 24.73
C SER A 23 31.35 54.76 24.12
N ALA A 24 31.74 54.14 23.01
CA ALA A 24 31.06 52.95 22.50
C ALA A 24 31.50 51.76 23.37
N ALA A 25 30.53 51.03 23.92
CA ALA A 25 30.77 49.70 24.48
C ALA A 25 31.35 48.76 23.40
N PRO A 26 32.22 47.79 23.76
CA PRO A 26 33.01 47.05 22.77
C PRO A 26 32.13 46.08 21.96
N PRO A 27 32.52 45.77 20.71
CA PRO A 27 31.78 44.94 19.76
C PRO A 27 31.92 43.44 20.06
N LYS A 28 31.80 43.01 21.32
CA LYS A 28 31.98 41.60 21.70
C LYS A 28 30.70 40.77 21.61
N GLU A 29 29.53 41.36 21.80
CA GLU A 29 28.25 40.63 21.85
C GLU A 29 27.81 40.07 20.49
N HIS A 30 28.01 40.83 19.41
CA HIS A 30 27.61 40.41 18.06
C HIS A 30 28.39 39.18 17.55
N TRP A 31 29.68 39.08 17.87
CA TRP A 31 30.50 37.93 17.48
C TRP A 31 30.18 36.69 18.30
N THR A 32 29.83 36.85 19.58
CA THR A 32 29.40 35.72 20.42
C THR A 32 28.04 35.18 20.00
N GLU A 33 27.10 36.03 19.60
CA GLU A 33 25.80 35.60 19.07
C GLU A 33 25.95 34.87 17.74
N GLN A 34 26.74 35.40 16.80
CA GLN A 34 27.02 34.71 15.54
C GLN A 34 27.74 33.37 15.74
N ALA A 35 28.72 33.32 16.65
CA ALA A 35 29.40 32.07 17.00
C ALA A 35 28.42 31.07 17.64
N ALA A 36 27.55 31.51 18.54
CA ALA A 36 26.54 30.66 19.16
C ALA A 36 25.50 30.15 18.14
N SER A 37 25.04 31.00 17.21
CA SER A 37 24.17 30.58 16.11
C SER A 37 24.87 29.61 15.16
N PHE A 38 26.15 29.82 14.86
CA PHE A 38 26.93 28.91 14.00
C PHE A 38 27.19 27.58 14.69
N ILE A 39 27.55 27.58 15.97
CA ILE A 39 27.69 26.38 16.80
C ILE A 39 26.33 25.68 16.92
N GLY A 40 25.25 26.41 17.18
CA GLY A 40 23.89 25.87 17.22
C GLY A 40 23.46 25.26 15.89
N PHE A 41 23.76 25.92 14.76
CA PHE A 41 23.53 25.39 13.42
C PHE A 41 24.38 24.15 13.13
N PHE A 42 25.65 24.13 13.55
CA PHE A 42 26.53 22.98 13.36
C PHE A 42 26.13 21.80 14.25
N ILE A 43 25.73 22.05 15.49
CA ILE A 43 25.13 21.06 16.39
C ILE A 43 23.83 20.56 15.78
N TYR A 44 22.97 21.43 15.26
CA TYR A 44 21.75 21.05 14.56
C TYR A 44 22.03 20.21 13.32
N LEU A 45 23.04 20.56 12.50
CA LEU A 45 23.47 19.76 11.35
C LEU A 45 24.07 18.42 11.77
N LEU A 46 24.83 18.38 12.86
CA LEU A 46 25.36 17.14 13.44
C LEU A 46 24.23 16.26 13.95
N ILE A 47 23.25 16.82 14.68
CA ILE A 47 22.04 16.13 15.14
C ILE A 47 21.27 15.60 13.92
N LEU A 48 20.99 16.44 12.93
CA LEU A 48 20.35 16.03 11.68
C LEU A 48 21.10 14.88 11.01
N LYS A 49 22.42 14.99 10.87
CA LYS A 49 23.26 13.97 10.22
C LYS A 49 23.40 12.69 11.03
N THR A 50 23.33 12.78 12.36
CA THR A 50 23.47 11.65 13.29
C THR A 50 22.17 10.89 13.44
N PHE A 51 21.02 11.58 13.39
CA PHE A 51 19.70 11.00 13.62
C PHE A 51 18.88 10.74 12.36
N PHE A 52 19.16 11.47 11.27
CA PHE A 52 18.50 11.27 9.99
C PHE A 52 19.50 10.74 8.95
N VAL A 53 19.21 9.56 8.43
CA VAL A 53 19.93 9.01 7.28
C VAL A 53 19.69 9.94 6.08
N PRO A 54 20.73 10.25 5.26
CA PRO A 54 20.61 11.15 4.12
C PRO A 54 19.44 10.80 3.20
N LEU A 55 18.90 11.85 2.56
CA LEU A 55 17.79 11.81 1.59
C LEU A 55 17.90 10.56 0.69
N PHE A 56 17.05 9.57 0.94
CA PHE A 56 17.07 8.32 0.18
C PHE A 56 16.06 8.38 -0.95
N ILE A 57 16.56 8.33 -2.19
CA ILE A 57 15.72 8.04 -3.36
C ILE A 57 15.59 6.53 -3.41
N ILE A 58 14.36 6.02 -3.36
CA ILE A 58 14.11 4.59 -3.46
C ILE A 58 14.44 4.14 -4.89
N PRO A 59 15.48 3.32 -5.11
CA PRO A 59 15.95 3.02 -6.46
C PRO A 59 15.11 1.92 -7.13
N THR A 60 14.32 1.16 -6.36
CA THR A 60 13.58 -0.02 -6.86
C THR A 60 12.10 0.04 -6.50
N GLY A 61 11.28 -0.65 -7.29
CA GLY A 61 9.84 -0.81 -7.03
C GLY A 61 9.47 -1.85 -5.96
N SER A 62 10.43 -2.36 -5.19
CA SER A 62 10.23 -3.57 -4.38
C SER A 62 9.33 -3.40 -3.15
N MET A 63 8.99 -2.16 -2.81
CA MET A 63 8.03 -1.80 -1.76
C MET A 63 6.71 -1.24 -2.32
N ALA A 64 6.49 -1.27 -3.64
CA ALA A 64 5.24 -0.80 -4.22
C ALA A 64 4.08 -1.76 -3.82
N GLU A 65 2.89 -1.28 -3.50
CA GLU A 65 2.45 0.11 -3.63
C GLU A 65 2.75 1.01 -2.42
N THR A 66 3.16 0.46 -1.27
CA THR A 66 3.45 1.18 -0.03
C THR A 66 4.44 2.34 -0.26
N LEU A 67 5.56 2.04 -0.91
CA LEU A 67 6.60 2.99 -1.30
C LEU A 67 7.02 2.74 -2.73
N ARG A 68 6.99 3.78 -3.55
CA ARG A 68 7.29 3.68 -4.98
C ARG A 68 8.68 4.22 -5.25
N GLY A 69 9.50 3.42 -5.93
CA GLY A 69 10.78 3.89 -6.49
C GLY A 69 10.56 4.76 -7.72
N ALA A 70 11.59 4.95 -8.54
CA ALA A 70 11.41 5.54 -9.86
C ALA A 70 10.38 4.73 -10.67
N HIS A 71 9.38 5.41 -11.24
CA HIS A 71 8.28 4.81 -11.97
C HIS A 71 7.69 5.78 -12.96
N SER A 72 6.81 5.28 -13.82
CA SER A 72 5.94 6.07 -14.65
C SER A 72 4.50 5.99 -14.15
N ILE A 73 3.72 7.05 -14.34
CA ILE A 73 2.28 7.08 -14.06
C ILE A 73 1.53 7.01 -15.39
N HIS A 74 0.56 6.11 -15.47
CA HIS A 74 -0.34 5.97 -16.61
C HIS A 74 -1.79 6.21 -16.21
N ARG A 75 -2.59 6.75 -17.14
CA ARG A 75 -4.03 6.88 -16.98
C ARG A 75 -4.73 5.95 -17.96
N CYS A 76 -5.46 4.98 -17.44
CA CYS A 76 -6.15 3.98 -18.25
C CYS A 76 -7.18 4.65 -19.19
N PRO A 77 -7.16 4.43 -20.51
CA PRO A 77 -8.13 5.02 -21.43
C PRO A 77 -9.53 4.40 -21.31
N ASN A 78 -9.64 3.16 -20.80
CA ASN A 78 -10.91 2.49 -20.56
C ASN A 78 -11.65 3.00 -19.31
N CYS A 79 -11.09 2.81 -18.11
CA CYS A 79 -11.77 3.20 -16.86
C CYS A 79 -11.37 4.58 -16.31
N GLY A 80 -10.25 5.15 -16.77
CA GLY A 80 -9.79 6.46 -16.33
C GLY A 80 -8.97 6.48 -15.03
N VAL A 81 -8.75 5.32 -14.39
CA VAL A 81 -7.91 5.22 -13.19
C VAL A 81 -6.45 5.55 -13.51
N GLU A 82 -5.78 6.24 -12.59
CA GLU A 82 -4.33 6.47 -12.65
C GLU A 82 -3.59 5.42 -11.83
N TYR A 83 -2.52 4.84 -12.38
CA TYR A 83 -1.74 3.81 -11.71
C TYR A 83 -0.25 3.91 -12.06
N ALA A 84 0.60 3.43 -11.16
CA ALA A 84 2.04 3.41 -11.35
C ALA A 84 2.48 2.18 -12.15
N VAL A 85 3.54 2.34 -12.94
CA VAL A 85 4.16 1.34 -13.81
C VAL A 85 5.67 1.47 -13.68
N ASN A 86 6.39 0.37 -13.47
CA ASN A 86 7.84 0.39 -13.30
C ASN A 86 8.59 0.76 -14.59
N GLU A 87 9.76 1.40 -14.45
CA GLU A 87 10.74 1.60 -15.53
C GLU A 87 11.91 0.64 -15.31
N PRO A 88 12.36 -0.17 -16.28
CA PRO A 88 12.08 -0.13 -17.71
C PRO A 88 11.10 -1.23 -18.15
N LEU A 89 10.09 -0.86 -18.91
CA LEU A 89 9.16 -1.77 -19.63
C LEU A 89 9.84 -2.48 -20.82
N LEU A 90 11.13 -2.80 -20.73
CA LEU A 90 11.96 -3.10 -21.91
C LEU A 90 11.85 -4.54 -22.45
N ARG A 91 11.03 -5.41 -21.86
CA ARG A 91 10.86 -6.79 -22.35
C ARG A 91 9.39 -7.22 -22.30
N GLY A 92 8.87 -7.76 -23.40
CA GLY A 92 7.59 -8.47 -23.38
C GLY A 92 7.67 -9.76 -22.55
N PRO A 93 6.53 -10.40 -22.26
CA PRO A 93 6.46 -11.65 -21.49
C PRO A 93 7.22 -12.82 -22.13
N ARG A 94 7.43 -12.78 -23.45
CA ARG A 94 8.28 -13.71 -24.20
C ARG A 94 9.24 -12.93 -25.10
N GLU A 95 10.32 -13.58 -25.49
CA GLU A 95 11.23 -13.04 -26.49
C GLU A 95 10.46 -12.74 -27.78
N GLY A 96 10.53 -11.49 -28.24
CA GLY A 96 9.78 -11.02 -29.39
C GLY A 96 8.34 -10.57 -29.13
N ASP A 97 7.80 -10.61 -27.90
CA ASP A 97 6.53 -9.96 -27.59
C ASP A 97 6.74 -8.45 -27.32
N PRO A 98 5.85 -7.56 -27.82
CA PRO A 98 5.91 -6.17 -27.43
C PRO A 98 5.60 -6.03 -25.94
N PRO A 99 6.32 -5.16 -25.22
CA PRO A 99 5.96 -4.82 -23.84
C PRO A 99 4.50 -4.37 -23.74
N SER A 100 3.87 -4.66 -22.60
CA SER A 100 2.52 -4.21 -22.32
C SER A 100 2.32 -3.80 -20.88
N ILE A 101 1.40 -2.86 -20.69
CA ILE A 101 0.87 -2.45 -19.39
C ILE A 101 -0.56 -2.93 -19.28
N ILE A 102 -0.98 -3.21 -18.05
CA ILE A 102 -2.33 -3.66 -17.75
C ILE A 102 -2.84 -2.84 -16.59
N CYS A 103 -4.02 -2.24 -16.78
CA CYS A 103 -4.71 -1.52 -15.75
C CYS A 103 -5.10 -2.47 -14.59
N PRO A 104 -4.68 -2.20 -13.34
CA PRO A 104 -5.01 -3.06 -12.21
C PRO A 104 -6.51 -3.11 -11.92
N ASN A 105 -7.23 -2.02 -12.20
CA ASN A 105 -8.66 -1.89 -11.94
C ASN A 105 -9.51 -2.66 -12.98
N CYS A 106 -9.34 -2.35 -14.27
CA CYS A 106 -10.24 -2.87 -15.32
C CYS A 106 -9.61 -3.90 -16.24
N ARG A 107 -8.34 -4.27 -16.00
CA ARG A 107 -7.55 -5.22 -16.81
C ARG A 107 -7.31 -4.81 -18.27
N TRP A 108 -7.58 -3.54 -18.61
CA TRP A 108 -7.30 -3.02 -19.94
C TRP A 108 -5.80 -3.09 -20.24
N ARG A 109 -5.46 -3.74 -21.36
CA ARG A 109 -4.08 -3.93 -21.82
C ARG A 109 -3.73 -2.95 -22.93
N GLU A 110 -2.57 -2.31 -22.79
CA GLU A 110 -1.98 -1.47 -23.83
C GLU A 110 -0.57 -1.97 -24.16
N PHE A 111 -0.28 -2.13 -25.45
CA PHE A 111 1.03 -2.51 -25.95
C PHE A 111 1.88 -1.28 -26.27
N ILE A 112 3.17 -1.39 -25.99
CA ILE A 112 4.16 -0.32 -26.12
C ILE A 112 5.18 -0.74 -27.17
N GLY A 113 5.45 0.13 -28.14
CA GLY A 113 6.44 -0.12 -29.18
C GLY A 113 6.30 0.82 -30.38
N PRO A 114 7.22 0.73 -31.36
CA PRO A 114 7.12 1.47 -32.60
C PRO A 114 5.81 1.15 -33.34
N LEU A 115 5.13 2.18 -33.83
CA LEU A 115 3.82 2.06 -34.46
C LEU A 115 3.79 1.01 -35.58
N HIS A 116 4.81 0.99 -36.44
CA HIS A 116 4.89 0.06 -37.57
C HIS A 116 4.98 -1.41 -37.12
N GLU A 117 5.69 -1.71 -36.01
CA GLU A 117 5.78 -3.05 -35.45
C GLU A 117 4.45 -3.50 -34.84
N LEU A 118 3.77 -2.60 -34.10
CA LEU A 118 2.48 -2.90 -33.49
C LEU A 118 1.40 -3.13 -34.57
N VAL A 119 1.41 -2.32 -35.64
CA VAL A 119 0.53 -2.48 -36.81
C VAL A 119 0.82 -3.79 -37.54
N ALA A 120 2.09 -4.15 -37.76
CA ALA A 120 2.47 -5.41 -38.38
C ALA A 120 2.00 -6.65 -37.59
N ARG A 121 1.78 -6.49 -36.27
CA ARG A 121 1.18 -7.51 -35.38
C ARG A 121 -0.35 -7.47 -35.33
N GLY A 122 -0.98 -6.62 -36.15
CA GLY A 122 -2.42 -6.45 -36.23
C GLY A 122 -3.06 -5.81 -34.99
N LEU A 123 -2.28 -5.13 -34.13
CA LEU A 123 -2.83 -4.45 -32.95
C LEU A 123 -3.61 -3.21 -33.38
N GLU A 124 -4.85 -3.07 -32.91
CA GLU A 124 -5.73 -1.94 -33.21
C GLU A 124 -5.31 -0.66 -32.47
N PRO A 125 -5.74 0.53 -32.91
CA PRO A 125 -5.37 1.79 -32.26
C PRO A 125 -5.66 1.86 -30.75
N ASN A 126 -6.74 1.24 -30.29
CA ASN A 126 -7.13 1.21 -28.87
C ASN A 126 -6.38 0.17 -28.03
N GLU A 127 -5.60 -0.72 -28.66
CA GLU A 127 -4.74 -1.71 -27.99
C GLU A 127 -3.32 -1.18 -27.80
N ARG A 128 -3.02 0.00 -28.36
CA ARG A 128 -1.72 0.66 -28.26
C ARG A 128 -1.75 1.67 -27.13
N LEU A 129 -0.57 2.00 -26.61
CA LEU A 129 -0.41 3.04 -25.59
C LEU A 129 -1.08 4.35 -26.03
N ALA A 130 -2.20 4.69 -25.39
CA ALA A 130 -3.08 5.80 -25.79
C ALA A 130 -2.60 7.15 -25.25
N ALA A 131 -1.88 7.12 -24.11
CA ALA A 131 -1.34 8.31 -23.45
C ALA A 131 0.13 8.06 -23.07
N PRO A 132 0.99 9.10 -23.11
CA PRO A 132 2.39 8.93 -22.73
C PRO A 132 2.50 8.55 -21.25
N LEU A 133 3.45 7.66 -20.97
CA LEU A 133 3.89 7.37 -19.61
C LEU A 133 4.56 8.61 -19.03
N ARG A 134 4.16 9.00 -17.82
CA ARG A 134 4.69 10.19 -17.14
C ARG A 134 5.71 9.80 -16.08
N PRO A 135 7.01 10.08 -16.28
CA PRO A 135 8.04 9.72 -15.31
C PRO A 135 7.82 10.41 -13.95
N ALA A 136 8.09 9.67 -12.89
CA ALA A 136 8.05 10.08 -11.50
C ALA A 136 9.31 9.58 -10.81
N ALA A 137 10.00 10.49 -10.09
CA ALA A 137 11.29 10.21 -9.46
C ALA A 137 11.21 9.27 -8.25
N GLY A 138 10.01 8.88 -7.81
CA GLY A 138 9.77 8.04 -6.64
C GLY A 138 9.64 8.79 -5.32
N ASP A 139 9.26 8.06 -4.28
CA ASP A 139 9.13 8.53 -2.91
C ASP A 139 10.53 8.79 -2.30
N ARG A 140 10.64 9.89 -1.54
CA ARG A 140 11.79 10.18 -0.68
C ARG A 140 11.35 10.22 0.77
N ILE A 141 12.15 9.57 1.61
CA ILE A 141 11.76 9.23 2.97
C ILE A 141 12.71 9.79 4.02
N PHE A 142 12.18 10.00 5.23
CA PHE A 142 12.98 10.13 6.43
C PHE A 142 13.10 8.79 7.14
N VAL A 143 14.30 8.56 7.68
CA VAL A 143 14.67 7.35 8.41
C VAL A 143 15.32 7.77 9.72
N HIS A 144 14.88 7.18 10.85
CA HIS A 144 15.51 7.37 12.14
C HIS A 144 16.17 6.08 12.64
N GLY A 145 17.39 6.20 13.16
CA GLY A 145 18.18 5.06 13.65
C GLY A 145 17.96 4.68 15.12
N TRP A 146 17.08 5.39 15.85
CA TRP A 146 16.95 5.27 17.31
C TRP A 146 16.64 3.86 17.83
N ASP A 147 15.92 3.06 17.04
CA ASP A 147 15.54 1.71 17.43
C ASP A 147 16.60 0.66 17.07
N TYR A 148 17.61 1.02 16.24
CA TYR A 148 18.53 0.07 15.61
C TYR A 148 20.01 0.34 15.92
N GLY A 149 20.34 1.46 16.58
CA GLY A 149 21.69 1.78 17.06
C GLY A 149 21.92 1.39 18.54
N PRO A 150 23.15 1.52 19.05
CA PRO A 150 23.41 1.38 20.48
C PRO A 150 22.54 2.39 21.24
N PRO A 151 21.74 1.97 22.23
CA PRO A 151 20.86 2.88 22.92
C PRO A 151 21.69 3.94 23.65
N LEU A 152 21.53 5.23 23.28
CA LEU A 152 22.08 6.35 24.05
C LEU A 152 21.61 6.30 25.51
N VAL A 153 20.40 5.76 25.72
CA VAL A 153 19.81 5.43 27.02
C VAL A 153 19.12 4.06 26.90
N PRO A 154 19.63 3.00 27.56
CA PRO A 154 18.98 1.69 27.57
C PRO A 154 17.52 1.79 28.05
N GLY A 155 16.58 1.22 27.28
CA GLY A 155 15.15 1.20 27.63
C GLY A 155 14.33 2.43 27.22
N LEU A 156 14.92 3.41 26.52
CA LEU A 156 14.19 4.60 26.05
C LEU A 156 13.34 4.34 24.80
N THR A 157 13.75 3.39 23.96
CA THR A 157 13.01 2.99 22.75
C THR A 157 12.55 1.53 22.85
N PRO A 158 11.44 1.16 22.21
CA PRO A 158 10.95 -0.21 22.21
C PRO A 158 11.81 -1.16 21.37
N GLY A 159 12.84 -0.66 20.69
CA GLY A 159 13.65 -1.42 19.74
C GLY A 159 12.90 -1.74 18.44
N PRO A 160 13.49 -2.55 17.55
CA PRO A 160 12.89 -2.88 16.26
C PRO A 160 11.56 -3.60 16.43
N GLN A 161 10.51 -3.11 15.79
CA GLN A 161 9.21 -3.74 15.86
C GLN A 161 8.91 -4.51 14.58
N ARG A 162 8.26 -5.67 14.73
CA ARG A 162 7.70 -6.37 13.57
C ARG A 162 6.76 -5.42 12.82
N TRP A 163 6.80 -5.51 11.50
CA TRP A 163 6.08 -4.70 10.54
C TRP A 163 6.62 -3.30 10.30
N ASP A 164 7.68 -2.89 10.99
CA ASP A 164 8.38 -1.64 10.67
C ASP A 164 8.91 -1.67 9.24
N VAL A 165 8.77 -0.54 8.54
CA VAL A 165 9.48 -0.34 7.28
C VAL A 165 10.88 0.14 7.62
N VAL A 166 11.89 -0.65 7.26
CA VAL A 166 13.27 -0.49 7.70
C VAL A 166 14.22 -0.31 6.53
N VAL A 167 15.24 0.52 6.74
CA VAL A 167 16.37 0.69 5.83
C VAL A 167 17.60 0.01 6.41
N PHE A 168 18.30 -0.76 5.59
CA PHE A 168 19.48 -1.52 6.01
C PHE A 168 20.46 -1.68 4.84
N LYS A 169 21.71 -2.03 5.16
CA LYS A 169 22.74 -2.44 4.19
C LYS A 169 22.53 -3.88 3.80
N VAL A 170 22.41 -4.18 2.51
CA VAL A 170 22.19 -5.56 2.07
C VAL A 170 23.38 -6.46 2.47
N PRO A 171 23.13 -7.70 2.91
CA PRO A 171 24.20 -8.62 3.28
C PRO A 171 25.18 -8.97 2.15
N ASN A 172 24.78 -8.79 0.88
CA ASN A 172 25.61 -9.13 -0.28
C ASN A 172 26.88 -8.30 -0.42
N ASP A 173 26.78 -6.99 -0.20
CA ASP A 173 27.91 -6.08 -0.38
C ASP A 173 28.18 -5.24 0.88
N GLY A 174 27.24 -5.18 1.82
CA GLY A 174 27.33 -4.34 3.02
C GLY A 174 27.31 -2.84 2.73
N GLN A 175 27.04 -2.42 1.49
CA GLN A 175 27.12 -1.04 1.02
C GLN A 175 25.78 -0.53 0.50
N THR A 176 25.04 -1.34 -0.25
CA THR A 176 23.79 -0.93 -0.89
C THR A 176 22.66 -0.87 0.12
N ASN A 177 21.95 0.26 0.17
CA ASN A 177 20.79 0.43 1.05
C ASN A 177 19.54 -0.19 0.43
N TYR A 178 18.88 -1.11 1.14
CA TYR A 178 17.55 -1.59 0.81
C TYR A 178 16.53 -1.06 1.81
N ILE A 179 15.29 -0.95 1.35
CA ILE A 179 14.12 -0.68 2.19
C ILE A 179 13.16 -1.84 2.07
N LYS A 180 12.74 -2.39 3.20
CA LYS A 180 11.85 -3.55 3.31
C LYS A 180 10.97 -3.44 4.55
N ARG A 181 9.99 -4.33 4.68
CA ARG A 181 9.26 -4.55 5.92
C ARG A 181 9.98 -5.57 6.78
N LEU A 182 10.18 -5.27 8.06
CA LEU A 182 10.71 -6.18 9.05
C LEU A 182 9.64 -7.23 9.38
N VAL A 183 9.91 -8.49 9.10
CA VAL A 183 8.96 -9.60 9.26
C VAL A 183 9.38 -10.58 10.34
N GLY A 184 10.67 -10.80 10.57
CA GLY A 184 11.17 -11.69 11.63
C GLY A 184 12.15 -11.01 12.58
N LEU A 185 12.02 -11.30 13.86
CA LEU A 185 12.86 -10.79 14.95
C LEU A 185 13.90 -11.85 15.39
N PRO A 186 14.95 -11.44 16.14
CA PRO A 186 15.97 -12.35 16.64
C PRO A 186 15.39 -13.55 17.39
N GLY A 187 15.89 -14.75 17.09
CA GLY A 187 15.55 -15.98 17.79
C GLY A 187 14.29 -16.68 17.27
N GLU A 188 13.50 -16.07 16.40
CA GLU A 188 12.22 -16.59 15.91
C GLU A 188 12.37 -17.60 14.77
N SER A 189 11.40 -18.51 14.64
CA SER A 189 11.24 -19.37 13.48
C SER A 189 10.15 -18.83 12.55
N ILE A 190 10.53 -18.28 11.39
CA ILE A 190 9.62 -17.67 10.43
C ILE A 190 9.24 -18.66 9.33
N GLU A 191 7.96 -18.72 8.99
CA GLU A 191 7.46 -19.46 7.84
C GLU A 191 6.36 -18.68 7.12
N LEU A 192 6.42 -18.67 5.79
CA LEU A 192 5.43 -18.07 4.91
C LEU A 192 4.54 -19.18 4.36
N ILE A 193 3.24 -19.09 4.62
CA ILE A 193 2.25 -20.12 4.24
C ILE A 193 1.02 -19.40 3.69
N ASP A 194 0.64 -19.68 2.45
CA ASP A 194 -0.49 -19.02 1.77
C ASP A 194 -0.41 -17.47 1.77
N GLY A 195 0.80 -16.93 1.67
CA GLY A 195 1.02 -15.48 1.72
C GLY A 195 1.05 -14.87 3.13
N ASP A 196 0.66 -15.64 4.15
CA ASP A 196 0.63 -15.23 5.55
C ASP A 196 1.94 -15.55 6.29
N VAL A 197 2.20 -14.82 7.37
CA VAL A 197 3.41 -14.98 8.21
C VAL A 197 3.10 -15.80 9.46
N PHE A 198 3.83 -16.90 9.64
CA PHE A 198 3.83 -17.72 10.84
C PHE A 198 5.13 -17.55 11.61
N VAL A 199 5.03 -17.39 12.93
CA VAL A 199 6.15 -17.31 13.87
C VAL A 199 6.01 -18.46 14.85
N ASP A 200 7.04 -19.31 14.93
CA ASP A 200 7.06 -20.51 15.77
C ASP A 200 5.81 -21.40 15.56
N GLY A 201 5.34 -21.48 14.32
CA GLY A 201 4.17 -22.27 13.92
C GLY A 201 2.80 -21.63 14.18
N THR A 202 2.77 -20.38 14.68
CA THR A 202 1.56 -19.63 14.99
C THR A 202 1.35 -18.49 13.99
N ILE A 203 0.14 -18.36 13.45
CA ILE A 203 -0.22 -17.23 12.58
C ILE A 203 0.04 -15.92 13.31
N THR A 204 0.73 -14.98 12.66
CA THR A 204 1.09 -13.69 13.25
C THR A 204 0.48 -12.57 12.42
N PRO A 205 -0.70 -12.06 12.82
CA PRO A 205 -1.37 -10.98 12.11
C PRO A 205 -0.57 -9.68 12.13
N LYS A 206 -0.71 -8.90 11.07
CA LYS A 206 -0.22 -7.52 11.02
C LYS A 206 -0.86 -6.67 12.12
N THR A 207 -0.15 -5.63 12.56
CA THR A 207 -0.77 -4.58 13.39
C THR A 207 -1.85 -3.87 12.57
N ALA A 208 -2.84 -3.26 13.23
CA ALA A 208 -3.88 -2.51 12.53
C ALA A 208 -3.30 -1.41 11.62
N ASP A 209 -2.22 -0.77 12.07
CA ASP A 209 -1.51 0.29 11.35
C ASP A 209 -0.82 -0.24 10.09
N ALA A 210 -0.06 -1.33 10.23
CA ALA A 210 0.60 -1.98 9.10
C ALA A 210 -0.43 -2.50 8.09
N GLN A 211 -1.48 -3.20 8.56
CA GLN A 211 -2.53 -3.72 7.70
C GLN A 211 -3.19 -2.63 6.86
N ARG A 212 -3.46 -1.45 7.44
CA ARG A 212 -4.04 -0.32 6.70
C ARG A 212 -3.17 0.16 5.53
N SER A 213 -1.86 -0.06 5.58
CA SER A 213 -0.95 0.28 4.48
C SER A 213 -0.80 -0.82 3.43
N LEU A 214 -1.23 -2.04 3.75
CA LEU A 214 -1.03 -3.25 2.95
C LEU A 214 -2.30 -3.71 2.22
N TRP A 215 -3.41 -3.00 2.41
CA TRP A 215 -4.57 -3.10 1.52
C TRP A 215 -4.26 -2.48 0.15
N PHE A 216 -4.13 -3.32 -0.87
CA PHE A 216 -3.90 -2.89 -2.24
C PHE A 216 -5.17 -2.98 -3.08
N PRO A 217 -5.55 -1.91 -3.82
CA PRO A 217 -6.75 -1.91 -4.63
C PRO A 217 -6.76 -3.00 -5.72
N VAL A 218 -7.86 -3.76 -5.75
CA VAL A 218 -8.20 -4.71 -6.82
C VAL A 218 -9.18 -4.06 -7.80
N TYR A 219 -10.19 -3.37 -7.27
CA TYR A 219 -11.23 -2.73 -8.07
C TYR A 219 -11.79 -1.51 -7.36
N ASN A 220 -11.69 -0.34 -7.99
CA ASN A 220 -12.24 0.92 -7.55
C ASN A 220 -13.42 1.31 -8.46
N HIS A 221 -14.62 1.26 -7.90
CA HIS A 221 -15.86 1.52 -8.62
C HIS A 221 -16.14 3.01 -8.89
N ASP A 222 -15.32 3.93 -8.40
CA ASP A 222 -15.34 5.33 -8.88
C ASP A 222 -14.88 5.43 -10.35
N TYR A 223 -14.23 4.37 -10.84
CA TYR A 223 -13.74 4.21 -12.20
C TYR A 223 -14.32 2.93 -12.83
N PRO A 224 -15.65 2.83 -13.04
CA PRO A 224 -16.22 1.66 -13.69
C PRO A 224 -15.69 1.56 -15.13
N PRO A 225 -15.38 0.35 -15.63
CA PRO A 225 -14.90 0.19 -17.01
C PRO A 225 -15.97 0.61 -18.02
N ARG A 226 -15.58 1.28 -19.13
CA ARG A 226 -16.52 1.62 -20.21
C ARG A 226 -16.98 0.41 -21.01
N GLY A 227 -16.17 -0.65 -21.01
CA GLY A 227 -16.47 -1.91 -21.69
C GLY A 227 -15.26 -2.83 -21.79
N PRO A 228 -15.45 -4.04 -22.35
CA PRO A 228 -14.35 -4.97 -22.60
C PRO A 228 -13.49 -4.54 -23.80
N ALA A 229 -12.27 -5.08 -23.90
CA ALA A 229 -11.45 -4.93 -25.11
C ALA A 229 -11.92 -5.91 -26.20
N ARG A 230 -11.57 -5.64 -27.47
CA ARG A 230 -11.97 -6.52 -28.59
C ARG A 230 -11.35 -7.92 -28.48
N ARG A 231 -10.08 -8.02 -28.08
CA ARG A 231 -9.35 -9.29 -27.88
C ARG A 231 -9.52 -9.90 -26.48
N GLU A 232 -9.90 -9.09 -25.52
CA GLU A 232 -10.21 -9.52 -24.15
C GLU A 232 -11.69 -9.17 -23.88
N PRO A 233 -12.66 -10.07 -24.20
CA PRO A 233 -14.09 -9.79 -24.16
C PRO A 233 -14.64 -9.65 -22.73
N TYR A 234 -13.76 -9.34 -21.77
CA TYR A 234 -14.04 -9.36 -20.36
C TYR A 234 -13.38 -8.20 -19.62
N HIS A 235 -14.07 -7.66 -18.63
CA HIS A 235 -13.55 -6.71 -17.65
C HIS A 235 -14.21 -6.97 -16.28
N PRO A 236 -13.51 -6.67 -15.17
CA PRO A 236 -14.09 -6.78 -13.83
C PRO A 236 -15.36 -5.94 -13.66
N ARG A 237 -16.42 -6.53 -13.10
CA ARG A 237 -17.73 -5.89 -12.95
C ARG A 237 -18.55 -6.54 -11.84
N TRP A 238 -19.65 -5.88 -11.46
CA TRP A 238 -20.69 -6.45 -10.61
C TRP A 238 -21.78 -7.10 -11.47
N LEU A 239 -22.25 -8.28 -11.07
CA LEU A 239 -23.38 -8.95 -11.70
C LEU A 239 -24.43 -9.33 -10.65
N PRO A 240 -25.73 -9.15 -10.96
CA PRO A 240 -26.78 -9.65 -10.08
C PRO A 240 -26.84 -11.17 -10.08
N LEU A 241 -27.14 -11.75 -8.93
CA LEU A 241 -27.30 -13.19 -8.76
C LEU A 241 -28.72 -13.69 -9.09
N SER A 242 -29.71 -12.80 -9.10
CA SER A 242 -31.08 -13.05 -9.54
C SER A 242 -31.36 -12.42 -10.92
N GLU A 243 -32.33 -12.96 -11.65
CA GLU A 243 -32.75 -12.39 -12.95
C GLU A 243 -33.62 -11.14 -12.78
N ASP A 244 -34.54 -11.16 -11.82
CA ASP A 244 -35.37 -10.01 -11.43
C ASP A 244 -34.72 -9.22 -10.29
N SER A 245 -33.50 -8.77 -10.55
CA SER A 245 -32.70 -8.10 -9.54
C SER A 245 -33.20 -6.68 -9.24
N ALA A 246 -33.14 -6.30 -7.97
CA ALA A 246 -33.40 -4.95 -7.48
C ALA A 246 -32.16 -4.04 -7.51
N TRP A 247 -31.01 -4.60 -7.84
CA TRP A 247 -29.79 -3.84 -8.06
C TRP A 247 -29.83 -3.13 -9.43
N ARG A 248 -29.46 -1.85 -9.42
CA ARG A 248 -29.45 -0.95 -10.59
C ARG A 248 -28.12 -0.21 -10.67
N ASP A 249 -27.84 0.30 -11.86
CA ASP A 249 -26.71 1.20 -12.12
C ASP A 249 -25.33 0.60 -11.79
N LEU A 250 -25.17 -0.72 -12.00
CA LEU A 250 -23.96 -1.49 -11.67
C LEU A 250 -22.72 -1.11 -12.50
N ASP A 251 -22.88 -0.33 -13.54
CA ASP A 251 -21.83 0.24 -14.39
C ASP A 251 -21.62 1.75 -14.17
N GLN A 252 -22.39 2.36 -13.26
CA GLN A 252 -22.28 3.76 -12.86
C GLN A 252 -21.51 3.88 -11.55
N ARG A 253 -20.98 5.07 -11.23
CA ARG A 253 -20.25 5.31 -9.96
C ARG A 253 -21.08 5.13 -8.69
N VAL A 254 -22.41 5.16 -8.82
CA VAL A 254 -23.35 5.02 -7.72
C VAL A 254 -24.23 3.82 -8.01
N ILE A 255 -24.01 2.74 -7.26
CA ILE A 255 -24.85 1.55 -7.31
C ILE A 255 -26.11 1.83 -6.50
N ARG A 256 -27.26 1.37 -6.99
CA ARG A 256 -28.53 1.50 -6.28
C ARG A 256 -29.13 0.14 -5.98
N PHE A 257 -29.67 -0.02 -4.78
CA PHE A 257 -30.58 -1.09 -4.43
C PHE A 257 -31.97 -0.49 -4.25
N ASP A 258 -32.93 -0.87 -5.11
CA ASP A 258 -34.32 -0.38 -5.08
C ASP A 258 -35.28 -1.53 -4.75
N GLY A 259 -35.25 -1.96 -3.49
CA GLY A 259 -35.98 -3.14 -3.02
C GLY A 259 -36.61 -2.98 -1.64
N PRO A 260 -37.46 -1.97 -1.39
CA PRO A 260 -38.12 -1.79 -0.08
C PRO A 260 -39.00 -2.98 0.33
N ASP A 261 -39.52 -3.74 -0.65
CA ASP A 261 -40.33 -4.94 -0.42
C ASP A 261 -39.59 -6.24 -0.78
N ARG A 262 -38.30 -6.14 -1.13
CA ARG A 262 -37.50 -7.31 -1.54
C ARG A 262 -36.96 -8.03 -0.31
N ARG A 263 -37.27 -9.34 -0.21
CA ARG A 263 -36.79 -10.20 0.88
C ARG A 263 -35.27 -10.30 0.95
N GLN A 264 -34.59 -10.50 -0.16
CA GLN A 264 -33.13 -10.41 -0.26
C GLN A 264 -32.74 -10.48 -1.73
N ASP A 265 -31.77 -9.69 -2.15
CA ASP A 265 -31.15 -9.84 -3.47
C ASP A 265 -29.67 -9.42 -3.43
N GLN A 266 -28.85 -10.03 -4.28
CA GLN A 266 -27.39 -9.97 -4.18
C GLN A 266 -26.73 -9.65 -5.52
N ILE A 267 -25.61 -8.93 -5.45
CA ILE A 267 -24.65 -8.78 -6.53
C ILE A 267 -23.33 -9.44 -6.14
N GLN A 268 -22.62 -9.96 -7.14
CA GLN A 268 -21.32 -10.57 -6.98
C GLN A 268 -20.29 -9.90 -7.89
N PHE A 269 -19.10 -9.68 -7.34
CA PHE A 269 -17.97 -9.21 -8.14
C PHE A 269 -17.37 -10.37 -8.94
N VAL A 270 -17.17 -10.14 -10.22
CA VAL A 270 -16.65 -11.14 -11.16
C VAL A 270 -15.39 -10.63 -11.86
N THR A 271 -14.46 -11.53 -12.17
CA THR A 271 -13.25 -11.23 -12.96
C THR A 271 -12.97 -12.21 -14.12
N GLU A 272 -13.92 -13.08 -14.49
CA GLU A 272 -13.74 -14.10 -15.54
C GLU A 272 -14.73 -14.01 -16.73
N PRO A 273 -14.30 -14.33 -17.97
CA PRO A 273 -15.14 -14.34 -19.18
C PRO A 273 -16.46 -15.11 -19.07
N GLY A 274 -17.49 -14.62 -19.78
CA GLY A 274 -18.77 -15.31 -19.97
C GLY A 274 -19.93 -14.71 -19.16
N PRO A 275 -21.14 -15.28 -19.28
CA PRO A 275 -22.30 -14.95 -18.45
C PRO A 275 -22.21 -15.59 -17.05
N THR A 276 -21.03 -16.08 -16.66
CA THR A 276 -20.84 -16.82 -15.42
C THR A 276 -21.14 -15.89 -14.24
N ARG A 277 -22.00 -16.36 -13.34
CA ARG A 277 -22.19 -15.78 -12.01
C ARG A 277 -21.17 -16.38 -11.02
N THR A 278 -20.03 -16.85 -11.52
CA THR A 278 -18.96 -17.44 -10.71
C THR A 278 -18.13 -16.34 -10.08
N ALA A 279 -17.68 -16.52 -8.84
CA ALA A 279 -16.90 -15.51 -8.15
C ALA A 279 -15.64 -15.17 -8.94
N GLY A 280 -15.33 -13.88 -9.01
CA GLY A 280 -14.09 -13.43 -9.63
C GLY A 280 -12.86 -13.94 -8.87
N ARG A 281 -11.79 -14.22 -9.61
CA ARG A 281 -10.45 -14.41 -9.09
C ARG A 281 -9.86 -13.07 -8.67
N ILE A 282 -9.58 -12.94 -7.38
CA ILE A 282 -8.71 -11.94 -6.77
C ILE A 282 -7.32 -12.55 -6.72
N THR A 283 -6.35 -11.80 -7.24
CA THR A 283 -4.96 -12.25 -7.32
C THR A 283 -4.00 -11.20 -6.78
N ASP A 284 -2.77 -11.62 -6.52
CA ASP A 284 -1.66 -10.76 -6.10
C ASP A 284 -1.14 -9.82 -7.20
N PHE A 285 -1.93 -9.57 -8.24
CA PHE A 285 -1.53 -8.73 -9.36
C PHE A 285 -1.16 -7.30 -8.92
N TYR A 286 -0.07 -6.77 -9.47
CA TYR A 286 0.37 -5.37 -9.34
C TYR A 286 0.38 -4.66 -10.69
N GLY A 287 -0.17 -3.43 -10.72
CA GLY A 287 0.01 -2.51 -11.86
C GLY A 287 1.45 -2.04 -12.03
N TYR A 288 2.23 -2.00 -10.93
CA TYR A 288 3.61 -1.56 -10.94
C TYR A 288 4.54 -2.51 -11.72
N ASN A 289 4.27 -3.83 -11.81
CA ASN A 289 5.14 -4.80 -12.52
C ASN A 289 4.34 -5.79 -13.38
N THR A 290 3.68 -5.30 -14.43
CA THR A 290 2.70 -6.04 -15.24
C THR A 290 3.25 -7.29 -15.95
N ILE A 291 4.55 -7.33 -16.27
CA ILE A 291 5.16 -8.41 -17.08
C ILE A 291 5.35 -9.71 -16.28
N VAL A 292 5.73 -9.63 -15.00
CA VAL A 292 5.98 -10.82 -14.15
C VAL A 292 4.66 -11.46 -13.70
N ASN A 293 3.64 -10.65 -13.41
CA ASN A 293 2.39 -11.08 -12.78
C ASN A 293 1.41 -11.79 -13.73
N LEU A 294 1.62 -11.70 -15.04
CA LEU A 294 0.75 -12.34 -16.03
C LEU A 294 0.93 -13.86 -16.13
N VAL A 295 2.07 -14.37 -15.66
CA VAL A 295 2.46 -15.78 -15.84
C VAL A 295 2.33 -16.58 -14.53
N ARG A 296 2.40 -15.94 -13.37
CA ARG A 296 2.49 -16.60 -12.04
C ARG A 296 1.65 -15.92 -10.93
N GLY A 297 0.51 -15.32 -11.28
CA GLY A 297 -0.33 -14.68 -10.25
C GLY A 297 -0.93 -15.69 -9.26
N HIS A 298 -0.80 -15.42 -7.97
CA HIS A 298 -1.38 -16.22 -6.88
C HIS A 298 -2.82 -15.82 -6.62
N LEU A 299 -3.68 -16.78 -6.28
CA LEU A 299 -5.01 -16.48 -5.76
C LEU A 299 -4.87 -15.93 -4.34
N VAL A 300 -5.58 -14.85 -4.03
CA VAL A 300 -5.53 -14.23 -2.71
C VAL A 300 -6.86 -14.42 -2.01
N SER A 301 -6.81 -15.04 -0.84
CA SER A 301 -7.97 -15.29 0.02
C SER A 301 -8.23 -14.15 1.01
N ASP A 302 -7.27 -13.23 1.16
CA ASP A 302 -7.35 -12.05 2.02
C ASP A 302 -7.86 -10.84 1.24
N ALA A 303 -9.07 -10.41 1.58
CA ALA A 303 -9.78 -9.38 0.84
C ALA A 303 -10.49 -8.41 1.78
N ARG A 304 -10.73 -7.21 1.26
CA ARG A 304 -11.54 -6.19 1.89
C ARG A 304 -12.47 -5.57 0.87
N VAL A 305 -13.72 -5.36 1.26
CA VAL A 305 -14.71 -4.61 0.49
C VAL A 305 -15.20 -3.46 1.34
N SER A 306 -15.30 -2.27 0.74
CA SER A 306 -15.84 -1.08 1.39
C SER A 306 -16.80 -0.33 0.48
N ALA A 307 -17.74 0.37 1.08
CA ALA A 307 -18.69 1.25 0.40
C ALA A 307 -19.15 2.37 1.35
N GLU A 308 -19.44 3.55 0.81
CA GLU A 308 -20.29 4.52 1.49
C GLU A 308 -21.75 4.15 1.22
N VAL A 309 -22.49 3.82 2.28
CA VAL A 309 -23.89 3.40 2.22
C VAL A 309 -24.77 4.56 2.69
N ALA A 310 -25.79 4.89 1.90
CA ALA A 310 -26.84 5.84 2.30
C ALA A 310 -28.22 5.19 2.12
N PHE A 311 -28.97 5.09 3.21
CA PHE A 311 -30.36 4.63 3.19
C PHE A 311 -31.31 5.77 2.82
N GLU A 312 -32.26 5.48 1.95
CA GLU A 312 -33.28 6.44 1.49
C GLU A 312 -34.68 6.09 2.00
N ALA A 313 -34.98 4.79 2.14
CA ALA A 313 -36.25 4.29 2.67
C ALA A 313 -36.12 2.82 3.13
N GLY A 314 -37.10 2.37 3.92
CA GLY A 314 -37.19 1.00 4.41
C GLY A 314 -36.53 0.79 5.78
N ASP A 315 -36.62 -0.44 6.28
CA ASP A 315 -36.22 -0.85 7.63
C ASP A 315 -35.29 -2.07 7.64
N GLY A 316 -34.89 -2.56 6.46
CA GLY A 316 -33.94 -3.67 6.31
C GLY A 316 -32.48 -3.23 6.35
N PHE A 317 -31.65 -3.79 5.46
CA PHE A 317 -30.19 -3.65 5.54
C PHE A 317 -29.47 -3.67 4.19
N ILE A 318 -28.22 -3.21 4.23
CA ILE A 318 -27.17 -3.51 3.25
C ILE A 318 -26.11 -4.37 3.94
N GLU A 319 -25.66 -5.41 3.26
CA GLU A 319 -24.70 -6.38 3.79
C GLU A 319 -23.51 -6.54 2.84
N LEU A 320 -22.31 -6.32 3.36
CA LEU A 320 -21.05 -6.61 2.66
C LEU A 320 -20.61 -8.03 3.00
N MET A 321 -20.12 -8.79 2.02
CA MET A 321 -19.81 -10.20 2.20
C MET A 321 -18.47 -10.58 1.55
N ILE A 322 -17.63 -11.31 2.28
CA ILE A 322 -16.36 -11.87 1.76
C ILE A 322 -16.17 -13.32 2.20
N THR A 323 -15.52 -14.13 1.38
CA THR A 323 -15.11 -15.49 1.77
C THR A 323 -13.61 -15.60 1.98
N LYS A 324 -13.17 -16.41 2.96
CA LYS A 324 -11.81 -16.96 3.03
C LYS A 324 -11.94 -18.47 3.10
N TYR A 325 -11.59 -19.15 2.01
CA TYR A 325 -11.83 -20.59 1.86
C TYR A 325 -13.29 -20.98 2.13
N THR A 326 -13.50 -21.81 3.15
CA THR A 326 -14.78 -22.39 3.55
C THR A 326 -15.56 -21.49 4.51
N ASP A 327 -15.09 -20.27 4.77
CA ASP A 327 -15.69 -19.35 5.74
C ASP A 327 -16.26 -18.13 5.00
N LEU A 328 -17.52 -17.80 5.28
CA LEU A 328 -18.21 -16.61 4.81
C LEU A 328 -18.35 -15.61 5.96
N PHE A 329 -17.92 -14.37 5.72
CA PHE A 329 -18.06 -13.26 6.65
C PHE A 329 -19.00 -12.22 6.09
N ARG A 330 -19.82 -11.64 6.95
CA ARG A 330 -20.81 -10.63 6.57
C ARG A 330 -20.75 -9.46 7.55
N ALA A 331 -20.75 -8.24 7.02
CA ALA A 331 -20.97 -7.02 7.78
C ALA A 331 -22.34 -6.48 7.38
N ARG A 332 -23.32 -6.60 8.28
CA ARG A 332 -24.72 -6.22 8.02
C ARG A 332 -25.03 -4.89 8.69
N LEU A 333 -25.22 -3.84 7.90
CA LEU A 333 -25.66 -2.53 8.36
C LEU A 333 -27.17 -2.39 8.13
N HIS A 334 -27.94 -2.30 9.21
CA HIS A 334 -29.37 -2.02 9.16
C HIS A 334 -29.64 -0.52 9.03
N ALA A 335 -30.75 -0.16 8.38
CA ALA A 335 -31.21 1.23 8.28
C ALA A 335 -31.47 1.88 9.65
N SER A 336 -31.72 1.06 10.68
CA SER A 336 -31.86 1.50 12.08
C SER A 336 -30.54 1.89 12.75
N GLY A 337 -29.39 1.62 12.13
CA GLY A 337 -28.07 1.85 12.70
C GLY A 337 -27.45 0.63 13.40
N ARG A 338 -28.17 -0.49 13.55
CA ARG A 338 -27.56 -1.75 14.04
C ARG A 338 -26.55 -2.27 13.02
N LEU A 339 -25.35 -2.61 13.48
CA LEU A 339 -24.26 -3.17 12.68
C LEU A 339 -23.81 -4.50 13.28
N GLU A 340 -23.80 -5.56 12.49
CA GLU A 340 -23.45 -6.92 12.91
C GLU A 340 -22.24 -7.45 12.12
N LEU A 341 -21.33 -8.15 12.81
CA LEU A 341 -20.32 -9.02 12.21
C LEU A 341 -20.79 -10.47 12.34
N ILE A 342 -20.98 -11.13 11.20
CA ILE A 342 -21.57 -12.48 11.13
C ILE A 342 -20.60 -13.42 10.43
N HIS A 343 -20.45 -14.64 10.95
CA HIS A 343 -19.69 -15.73 10.35
C HIS A 343 -20.60 -16.90 10.01
N GLU A 344 -20.36 -17.55 8.88
CA GLU A 344 -21.08 -18.73 8.40
C GLU A 344 -20.10 -19.70 7.71
N PRO A 345 -19.97 -20.94 8.20
CA PRO A 345 -19.23 -21.99 7.51
C PRO A 345 -19.96 -22.44 6.23
N VAL A 346 -19.25 -22.52 5.10
CA VAL A 346 -19.80 -22.80 3.76
C VAL A 346 -19.84 -24.30 3.43
N GLU A 347 -18.90 -25.11 3.92
CA GLU A 347 -18.82 -26.55 3.58
C GLU A 347 -19.61 -27.47 4.52
N GLU A 348 -19.99 -27.00 5.70
CA GLU A 348 -20.89 -27.75 6.58
C GLU A 348 -22.33 -27.51 6.11
N ALA A 349 -22.91 -28.49 5.41
CA ALA A 349 -24.35 -28.49 5.13
C ALA A 349 -25.13 -28.34 6.46
N GLY A 350 -25.60 -27.13 6.77
CA GLY A 350 -26.24 -26.79 8.05
C GLY A 350 -25.43 -25.89 8.98
N GLY A 351 -24.28 -25.36 8.56
CA GLY A 351 -23.53 -24.33 9.30
C GLY A 351 -24.44 -23.14 9.61
N LEU A 352 -24.77 -22.94 10.90
CA LEU A 352 -25.62 -21.84 11.32
C LEU A 352 -24.81 -20.55 11.30
N ALA A 353 -25.34 -19.52 10.66
CA ALA A 353 -24.77 -18.18 10.76
C ALA A 353 -24.75 -17.71 12.22
N GLN A 354 -23.58 -17.26 12.69
CA GLN A 354 -23.37 -16.78 14.05
C GLN A 354 -23.00 -15.30 14.02
N VAL A 355 -23.70 -14.50 14.82
CA VAL A 355 -23.28 -13.12 15.11
C VAL A 355 -22.11 -13.19 16.08
N TRP A 356 -20.94 -12.75 15.64
CA TRP A 356 -19.73 -12.72 16.45
C TRP A 356 -19.63 -11.47 17.30
N ASP A 357 -20.13 -10.35 16.80
CA ASP A 357 -20.15 -9.07 17.49
C ASP A 357 -21.20 -8.13 16.87
N GLU A 358 -21.69 -7.17 17.65
CA GLU A 358 -22.65 -6.17 17.18
C GLU A 358 -22.47 -4.81 17.86
N THR A 359 -22.85 -3.74 17.16
CA THR A 359 -22.83 -2.38 17.70
C THR A 359 -23.92 -1.53 17.06
N THR A 360 -24.05 -0.27 17.50
CA THR A 360 -24.94 0.72 16.91
C THR A 360 -24.13 1.90 16.38
N VAL A 361 -24.46 2.34 15.17
CA VAL A 361 -23.86 3.49 14.49
C VAL A 361 -24.95 4.44 14.02
N ASP A 362 -24.60 5.71 13.82
CA ASP A 362 -25.52 6.67 13.21
C ASP A 362 -25.58 6.43 11.70
N ALA A 363 -26.65 5.77 11.26
CA ALA A 363 -26.96 5.52 9.85
C ALA A 363 -27.91 6.57 9.23
N SER A 364 -28.19 7.68 9.94
CA SER A 364 -29.02 8.77 9.40
C SER A 364 -28.31 9.59 8.32
N GLN A 365 -26.98 9.50 8.26
CA GLN A 365 -26.14 10.09 7.23
C GLN A 365 -25.37 8.99 6.47
N PRO A 366 -24.88 9.29 5.25
CA PRO A 366 -24.02 8.35 4.54
C PRO A 366 -22.83 7.90 5.40
N LEU A 367 -22.63 6.59 5.49
CA LEU A 367 -21.61 5.98 6.34
C LEU A 367 -20.68 5.11 5.51
N ARG A 368 -19.36 5.29 5.66
CA ARG A 368 -18.41 4.39 5.01
C ARG A 368 -18.20 3.15 5.87
N VAL A 369 -18.66 2.00 5.38
CA VAL A 369 -18.47 0.69 6.01
C VAL A 369 -17.48 -0.14 5.20
N ALA A 370 -16.61 -0.87 5.88
CA ALA A 370 -15.72 -1.84 5.26
C ALA A 370 -15.74 -3.16 6.01
N LEU A 371 -15.73 -4.28 5.28
CA LEU A 371 -15.48 -5.61 5.81
C LEU A 371 -14.17 -6.12 5.24
N GLY A 372 -13.24 -6.52 6.10
CA GLY A 372 -11.95 -7.09 5.69
C GLY A 372 -11.61 -8.37 6.45
N CYS A 373 -10.97 -9.31 5.77
CA CYS A 373 -10.37 -10.53 6.33
C CYS A 373 -8.93 -10.60 5.84
N ALA A 374 -7.97 -10.54 6.78
CA ALA A 374 -6.54 -10.71 6.51
C ALA A 374 -5.84 -11.37 7.69
N ASP A 375 -4.83 -12.20 7.43
CA ASP A 375 -4.06 -12.93 8.44
C ASP A 375 -4.94 -13.65 9.50
N TYR A 376 -6.05 -14.24 9.08
CA TYR A 376 -7.05 -14.86 9.98
C TYR A 376 -7.65 -13.90 11.03
N ARG A 377 -7.75 -12.61 10.71
CA ARG A 377 -8.50 -11.62 11.47
C ARG A 377 -9.56 -10.98 10.58
N VAL A 378 -10.79 -10.92 11.09
CA VAL A 378 -11.92 -10.26 10.42
C VAL A 378 -12.22 -8.96 11.13
N MET A 379 -12.44 -7.87 10.38
CA MET A 379 -12.67 -6.53 10.91
C MET A 379 -13.78 -5.84 10.14
N VAL A 380 -14.61 -5.10 10.88
CA VAL A 380 -15.59 -4.16 10.31
C VAL A 380 -15.17 -2.75 10.70
N ASP A 381 -14.88 -1.93 9.69
CA ASP A 381 -14.56 -0.52 9.89
C ASP A 381 -15.76 0.36 9.58
N VAL A 382 -15.91 1.42 10.36
CA VAL A 382 -16.85 2.51 10.12
C VAL A 382 -16.07 3.82 10.09
N ASN A 383 -16.18 4.56 8.98
CA ASN A 383 -15.46 5.81 8.73
C ASN A 383 -13.94 5.70 8.99
N GLY A 384 -13.35 4.54 8.64
CA GLY A 384 -11.92 4.27 8.77
C GLY A 384 -11.45 3.85 10.17
N ARG A 385 -12.38 3.59 11.10
CA ARG A 385 -12.09 3.05 12.44
C ARG A 385 -12.72 1.67 12.59
N THR A 386 -11.95 0.69 13.05
CA THR A 386 -12.47 -0.64 13.37
C THR A 386 -13.42 -0.56 14.56
N VAL A 387 -14.66 -1.00 14.36
CA VAL A 387 -15.72 -1.00 15.38
C VAL A 387 -16.14 -2.41 15.80
N LEU A 388 -15.95 -3.41 14.94
CA LEU A 388 -16.15 -4.83 15.26
C LEU A 388 -14.95 -5.62 14.75
N ALA A 389 -14.55 -6.68 15.46
CA ALA A 389 -13.47 -7.56 15.02
C ALA A 389 -13.62 -8.97 15.60
N SER A 390 -13.13 -9.98 14.88
CA SER A 390 -13.01 -11.32 15.41
C SER A 390 -11.96 -11.38 16.52
N THR A 391 -12.24 -12.15 17.57
CA THR A 391 -11.24 -12.53 18.57
C THR A 391 -10.24 -13.54 17.97
N PRO A 392 -9.03 -13.67 18.55
CA PRO A 392 -8.05 -14.66 18.10
C PRO A 392 -8.51 -16.13 18.19
N TRP A 393 -9.60 -16.41 18.90
CA TRP A 393 -10.14 -17.77 19.07
C TRP A 393 -11.30 -18.06 18.13
N GLN A 394 -12.04 -17.04 17.69
CA GLN A 394 -13.15 -17.18 16.74
C GLN A 394 -12.67 -17.56 15.34
N PHE A 395 -11.52 -17.04 14.92
CA PHE A 395 -10.93 -17.36 13.62
C PHE A 395 -9.42 -17.50 13.77
N THR A 396 -8.93 -18.73 13.63
CA THR A 396 -7.50 -19.03 13.75
C THR A 396 -7.16 -20.27 12.92
N ILE A 397 -5.88 -20.47 12.68
CA ILE A 397 -5.40 -21.65 11.96
C ILE A 397 -4.06 -22.11 12.52
N THR A 398 -3.87 -23.43 12.51
CA THR A 398 -2.55 -24.02 12.77
C THR A 398 -1.71 -24.01 11.51
N ALA A 399 -0.38 -23.90 11.63
CA ALA A 399 0.51 -24.02 10.47
C ALA A 399 0.25 -25.30 9.64
N LYS A 400 -0.07 -26.43 10.30
CA LYS A 400 -0.40 -27.69 9.59
C LYS A 400 -1.64 -27.54 8.69
N ALA A 401 -2.73 -26.99 9.22
CA ALA A 401 -3.95 -26.77 8.45
C ALA A 401 -3.74 -25.71 7.35
N ALA A 402 -2.96 -24.66 7.63
CA ALA A 402 -2.61 -23.64 6.65
C ALA A 402 -1.84 -24.25 5.46
N ARG A 403 -0.87 -25.14 5.70
CA ARG A 403 -0.15 -25.84 4.62
C ARG A 403 -1.07 -26.72 3.77
N GLN A 404 -2.04 -27.39 4.40
CA GLN A 404 -3.04 -28.20 3.69
C GLN A 404 -3.91 -27.33 2.78
N ARG A 405 -4.37 -26.17 3.28
CA ARG A 405 -5.12 -25.18 2.50
C ARG A 405 -4.29 -24.58 1.36
N ALA A 406 -3.02 -24.27 1.61
CA ALA A 406 -2.10 -23.72 0.61
C ALA A 406 -1.87 -24.68 -0.58
N ALA A 407 -2.09 -25.99 -0.41
CA ALA A 407 -2.01 -26.96 -1.50
C ALA A 407 -3.18 -26.85 -2.50
N GLN A 408 -4.28 -26.19 -2.10
CA GLN A 408 -5.47 -25.96 -2.93
C GLN A 408 -5.90 -24.50 -2.77
N PRO A 409 -5.14 -23.54 -3.32
CA PRO A 409 -5.40 -22.12 -3.12
C PRO A 409 -6.79 -21.74 -3.65
N GLN A 410 -7.48 -20.88 -2.90
CA GLN A 410 -8.79 -20.35 -3.26
C GLN A 410 -8.77 -18.82 -3.23
N SER A 411 -9.49 -18.21 -4.16
CA SER A 411 -9.72 -16.77 -4.14
C SER A 411 -10.80 -16.41 -3.13
N ALA A 412 -10.68 -15.23 -2.52
CA ALA A 412 -11.85 -14.61 -1.90
C ALA A 412 -12.93 -14.34 -2.95
N SER A 413 -14.18 -14.53 -2.57
CA SER A 413 -15.35 -14.03 -3.29
C SER A 413 -15.88 -12.80 -2.58
N VAL A 414 -16.44 -11.86 -3.33
CA VAL A 414 -17.01 -10.61 -2.79
C VAL A 414 -18.43 -10.45 -3.29
N ARG A 415 -19.36 -10.25 -2.35
CA ARG A 415 -20.78 -9.99 -2.63
C ARG A 415 -21.29 -8.81 -1.82
N ILE A 416 -22.38 -8.24 -2.30
CA ILE A 416 -23.17 -7.25 -1.58
C ILE A 416 -24.62 -7.68 -1.66
N ALA A 417 -25.32 -7.69 -0.53
CA ALA A 417 -26.74 -8.00 -0.43
C ALA A 417 -27.54 -6.79 0.06
N GLY A 418 -28.78 -6.70 -0.39
CA GLY A 418 -29.76 -5.74 0.08
C GLY A 418 -31.07 -6.45 0.43
N GLU A 419 -31.75 -5.97 1.47
CA GLU A 419 -33.04 -6.46 1.92
C GLU A 419 -33.89 -5.29 2.42
N ARG A 420 -35.15 -5.22 1.97
CA ARG A 420 -36.21 -4.30 2.43
C ARG A 420 -35.78 -2.85 2.63
N VAL A 421 -34.97 -2.33 1.70
CA VAL A 421 -34.50 -0.94 1.70
C VAL A 421 -34.45 -0.37 0.29
N ARG A 422 -34.49 0.96 0.21
CA ARG A 422 -33.88 1.71 -0.88
C ARG A 422 -32.58 2.32 -0.38
N ALA A 423 -31.47 2.04 -1.05
CA ALA A 423 -30.17 2.54 -0.64
C ALA A 423 -29.25 2.79 -1.85
N THR A 424 -28.27 3.67 -1.64
CA THR A 424 -27.20 3.93 -2.60
C THR A 424 -25.85 3.56 -2.02
N LEU A 425 -24.97 3.05 -2.88
CA LEU A 425 -23.60 2.71 -2.55
C LEU A 425 -22.66 3.54 -3.44
N ARG A 426 -21.76 4.28 -2.79
CA ARG A 426 -20.70 5.08 -3.45
C ARG A 426 -19.33 4.59 -3.02
N HIS A 427 -18.29 4.96 -3.76
CA HIS A 427 -16.90 4.66 -3.41
C HIS A 427 -16.66 3.19 -3.10
N VAL A 428 -17.34 2.30 -3.85
CA VAL A 428 -17.20 0.86 -3.67
C VAL A 428 -15.78 0.46 -4.07
N LEU A 429 -15.04 -0.11 -3.13
CA LEU A 429 -13.64 -0.44 -3.29
C LEU A 429 -13.40 -1.86 -2.79
N ILE A 430 -12.80 -2.67 -3.66
CA ILE A 430 -12.29 -4.00 -3.33
C ILE A 430 -10.77 -3.91 -3.25
N GLU A 431 -10.22 -4.39 -2.15
CA GLU A 431 -8.79 -4.43 -1.86
C GLU A 431 -8.40 -5.87 -1.49
N ARG A 432 -7.12 -6.17 -1.60
CA ARG A 432 -6.51 -7.41 -1.14
C ARG A 432 -5.32 -7.11 -0.23
N ASP A 433 -4.91 -8.08 0.57
CA ASP A 433 -3.65 -7.96 1.29
C ASP A 433 -2.43 -8.21 0.38
N VAL A 434 -1.23 -7.93 0.88
CA VAL A 434 0.02 -8.43 0.30
C VAL A 434 0.09 -9.93 0.46
N TYR A 435 0.34 -10.63 -0.66
CA TYR A 435 0.62 -12.06 -0.68
C TYR A 435 2.13 -12.28 -0.72
N TYR A 436 2.74 -12.73 0.39
CA TYR A 436 4.16 -13.08 0.41
C TYR A 436 4.40 -14.42 -0.29
N SER A 437 4.73 -14.36 -1.60
CA SER A 437 4.91 -15.53 -2.44
C SER A 437 6.16 -16.32 -2.05
N VAL A 438 6.13 -17.62 -2.27
CA VAL A 438 7.26 -18.52 -1.98
C VAL A 438 7.73 -19.25 -3.23
N ASP A 439 7.39 -18.70 -4.40
CA ASP A 439 7.76 -19.23 -5.70
C ASP A 439 9.29 -19.34 -5.80
N PRO A 440 9.80 -20.36 -6.51
CA PRO A 440 11.21 -20.45 -6.81
C PRO A 440 11.71 -19.21 -7.56
N ASP A 441 12.96 -18.82 -7.27
CA ASP A 441 13.63 -17.73 -7.98
C ASP A 441 13.85 -18.07 -9.47
N VAL A 442 14.46 -17.13 -10.20
CA VAL A 442 14.78 -17.32 -11.63
C VAL A 442 15.73 -18.47 -11.93
N ARG A 443 16.40 -19.03 -10.90
CA ARG A 443 17.28 -20.21 -10.98
C ARG A 443 16.61 -21.46 -10.39
N GLU A 444 15.29 -21.44 -10.23
CA GLU A 444 14.47 -22.51 -9.65
C GLU A 444 14.83 -22.85 -8.19
N ARG A 445 15.54 -21.96 -7.50
CA ARG A 445 15.85 -22.15 -6.09
C ARG A 445 14.66 -21.74 -5.23
N PRO A 446 14.32 -22.56 -4.22
CA PRO A 446 13.18 -22.25 -3.38
C PRO A 446 13.42 -21.05 -2.47
N ALA A 447 12.37 -20.30 -2.18
CA ALA A 447 12.39 -19.29 -1.13
C ALA A 447 12.78 -19.88 0.23
N VAL A 448 13.70 -19.21 0.93
CA VAL A 448 13.92 -19.44 2.37
C VAL A 448 12.69 -18.96 3.15
N ALA A 449 12.45 -19.55 4.33
CA ALA A 449 11.22 -19.35 5.10
C ALA A 449 9.94 -19.76 4.35
N GLY A 450 10.01 -20.46 3.21
CA GLY A 450 8.82 -20.86 2.47
C GLY A 450 8.03 -21.98 3.12
N THR A 451 6.87 -22.32 2.55
CA THR A 451 5.98 -23.37 3.04
C THR A 451 6.72 -24.69 3.31
N GLY A 452 6.62 -25.20 4.54
CA GLY A 452 7.29 -26.41 5.02
C GLY A 452 8.79 -26.27 5.28
N ARG A 453 9.35 -25.06 5.16
CA ARG A 453 10.78 -24.74 5.30
C ARG A 453 11.00 -23.50 6.17
N PRO A 454 10.68 -23.59 7.47
CA PRO A 454 10.85 -22.45 8.37
C PRO A 454 12.32 -22.00 8.43
N LEU A 455 12.53 -20.69 8.51
CA LEU A 455 13.82 -20.06 8.71
C LEU A 455 13.98 -19.69 10.18
N ARG A 456 15.02 -20.22 10.83
CA ARG A 456 15.42 -19.73 12.15
C ARG A 456 16.23 -18.45 11.99
N VAL A 457 15.72 -17.35 12.54
CA VAL A 457 16.42 -16.06 12.58
C VAL A 457 17.44 -16.10 13.72
N PRO A 458 18.75 -15.93 13.43
CA PRO A 458 19.78 -15.92 14.46
C PRO A 458 19.59 -14.78 15.47
N ASP A 459 20.18 -14.93 16.65
CA ASP A 459 20.24 -13.83 17.62
C ASP A 459 20.98 -12.63 17.01
N GLY A 460 20.44 -11.43 17.20
CA GLY A 460 20.97 -10.20 16.60
C GLY A 460 20.76 -10.07 15.09
N HIS A 461 19.88 -10.86 14.48
CA HIS A 461 19.52 -10.78 13.07
C HIS A 461 18.02 -10.54 12.87
N TYR A 462 17.65 -10.06 11.70
CA TYR A 462 16.27 -9.78 11.30
C TYR A 462 15.93 -10.43 9.97
N PHE A 463 14.66 -10.71 9.71
CA PHE A 463 14.17 -11.17 8.42
C PHE A 463 13.28 -10.10 7.79
N CYS A 464 13.54 -9.72 6.54
CA CYS A 464 12.90 -8.58 5.90
C CYS A 464 12.34 -8.93 4.51
N LEU A 465 11.10 -8.50 4.23
CA LEU A 465 10.39 -8.77 2.98
C LEU A 465 9.94 -7.48 2.28
N GLY A 466 9.85 -7.52 0.95
CA GLY A 466 9.29 -6.41 0.18
C GLY A 466 7.78 -6.54 0.00
N ASP A 467 7.06 -5.43 0.12
CA ASP A 467 5.61 -5.39 -0.07
C ASP A 467 5.21 -5.69 -1.53
N ASN A 468 6.10 -5.40 -2.51
CA ASN A 468 5.96 -5.85 -3.90
C ASN A 468 6.50 -7.27 -4.07
N SER A 469 5.89 -8.17 -3.33
CA SER A 469 6.36 -9.54 -3.10
C SER A 469 6.78 -10.29 -4.39
N PRO A 470 6.04 -10.27 -5.52
CA PRO A 470 6.43 -10.99 -6.74
C PRO A 470 7.69 -10.48 -7.44
N ASN A 471 8.12 -9.24 -7.16
CA ASN A 471 9.28 -8.63 -7.81
C ASN A 471 10.31 -8.09 -6.81
N SER A 472 10.30 -8.63 -5.60
CA SER A 472 11.19 -8.21 -4.53
C SER A 472 12.35 -9.20 -4.39
N LEU A 473 13.57 -8.72 -4.65
CA LEU A 473 14.81 -9.39 -4.24
C LEU A 473 15.03 -9.12 -2.75
N ASP A 474 14.40 -9.91 -1.89
CA ASP A 474 14.47 -9.79 -0.44
C ASP A 474 14.97 -11.07 0.23
N GLY A 475 14.82 -11.15 1.57
CA GLY A 475 15.35 -12.24 2.38
C GLY A 475 15.02 -13.63 1.86
N ARG A 476 13.89 -13.83 1.16
CA ARG A 476 13.49 -15.11 0.56
C ARG A 476 14.54 -15.67 -0.41
N TYR A 477 15.30 -14.81 -1.07
CA TYR A 477 16.14 -15.17 -2.22
C TYR A 477 17.62 -14.81 -2.03
N TRP A 478 18.06 -14.66 -0.78
CA TRP A 478 19.47 -14.53 -0.44
C TRP A 478 20.03 -15.86 0.05
N TYR A 479 20.92 -16.44 -0.75
CA TYR A 479 21.52 -17.76 -0.55
C TYR A 479 23.01 -17.65 -0.20
N GLU A 480 23.69 -18.78 -0.10
CA GLU A 480 25.13 -18.82 0.21
C GLU A 480 25.99 -17.99 -0.76
N GLU A 481 25.70 -17.99 -2.05
CA GLU A 481 26.49 -17.23 -3.04
C GLU A 481 26.23 -15.73 -2.97
N THR A 482 25.21 -15.33 -2.21
CA THR A 482 24.91 -13.92 -1.91
C THR A 482 25.60 -13.44 -0.64
N VAL A 483 26.38 -14.29 0.05
CA VAL A 483 27.11 -13.87 1.25
C VAL A 483 28.25 -12.93 0.85
N GLY A 484 28.20 -11.70 1.35
CA GLY A 484 29.28 -10.74 1.12
C GLY A 484 30.60 -11.12 1.79
N PRO A 485 31.75 -10.65 1.26
CA PRO A 485 33.07 -10.96 1.84
C PRO A 485 33.19 -10.62 3.33
N HIS A 486 32.53 -9.55 3.78
CA HIS A 486 32.50 -9.12 5.18
C HIS A 486 31.77 -10.09 6.10
N LEU A 487 30.84 -10.90 5.58
CA LEU A 487 30.09 -11.90 6.33
C LEU A 487 30.62 -13.33 6.17
N ALA A 488 31.56 -13.57 5.25
CA ALA A 488 32.06 -14.91 4.93
C ALA A 488 32.67 -15.64 6.15
N ALA A 489 33.31 -14.91 7.08
CA ALA A 489 33.83 -15.50 8.32
C ALA A 489 32.70 -15.88 9.30
N ALA A 490 31.66 -15.04 9.43
CA ALA A 490 30.50 -15.31 10.27
C ALA A 490 29.68 -16.48 9.72
N PHE A 491 29.48 -16.52 8.40
CA PHE A 491 28.79 -17.61 7.70
C PHE A 491 29.50 -18.96 7.92
N ARG A 492 30.81 -19.04 7.67
CA ARG A 492 31.61 -20.26 7.91
C ARG A 492 31.59 -20.72 9.37
N ALA A 493 31.42 -19.80 10.31
CA ALA A 493 31.32 -20.09 11.74
C ALA A 493 29.87 -20.37 12.20
N GLY A 494 28.89 -20.42 11.29
CA GLY A 494 27.48 -20.63 11.61
C GLY A 494 26.80 -19.46 12.34
N ARG A 495 27.45 -18.30 12.41
CA ARG A 495 26.90 -17.08 13.05
C ARG A 495 26.07 -16.21 12.12
N TYR A 496 26.14 -16.44 10.80
CA TYR A 496 25.30 -15.79 9.81
C TYR A 496 24.50 -16.83 9.03
N VAL A 497 23.20 -16.58 8.87
CA VAL A 497 22.28 -17.41 8.09
C VAL A 497 21.80 -16.60 6.87
N PRO A 498 21.99 -17.11 5.63
CA PRO A 498 21.48 -16.45 4.43
C PRO A 498 19.97 -16.17 4.53
N GLY A 499 19.55 -15.03 3.96
CA GLY A 499 18.18 -14.54 4.07
C GLY A 499 17.93 -13.59 5.23
N THR A 500 18.88 -13.44 6.16
CA THR A 500 18.75 -12.56 7.32
C THR A 500 19.63 -11.31 7.22
N VAL A 501 19.27 -10.27 7.96
CA VAL A 501 20.00 -9.00 8.06
C VAL A 501 20.57 -8.88 9.47
N PRO A 502 21.90 -8.88 9.64
CA PRO A 502 22.58 -8.58 10.90
C PRO A 502 22.18 -7.20 11.47
N ALA A 503 22.09 -7.08 12.79
CA ALA A 503 21.68 -5.84 13.46
C ALA A 503 22.61 -4.65 13.17
N ASP A 504 23.91 -4.88 13.02
CA ASP A 504 24.90 -3.85 12.67
C ASP A 504 24.76 -3.33 11.22
N GLN A 505 23.98 -4.01 10.38
CA GLN A 505 23.63 -3.57 9.05
C GLN A 505 22.31 -2.79 9.00
N MET A 506 21.55 -2.73 10.10
CA MET A 506 20.31 -1.96 10.19
C MET A 506 20.61 -0.46 10.33
N LEU A 507 20.00 0.36 9.48
CA LEU A 507 20.20 1.82 9.51
C LEU A 507 19.08 2.54 10.28
N GLY A 508 17.84 2.05 10.19
CA GLY A 508 16.73 2.65 10.92
C GLY A 508 15.35 2.39 10.34
N ARG A 509 14.33 2.90 11.04
CA ARG A 509 12.93 2.86 10.60
C ARG A 509 12.63 4.04 9.69
N ALA A 510 12.06 3.76 8.53
CA ALA A 510 11.44 4.74 7.65
C ALA A 510 10.04 5.10 8.18
N PHE A 511 9.76 6.38 8.37
CA PHE A 511 8.53 6.81 9.05
C PHE A 511 7.74 7.88 8.30
N PHE A 512 8.32 8.60 7.35
CA PHE A 512 7.63 9.68 6.64
C PHE A 512 8.14 9.84 5.21
N VAL A 513 7.22 9.93 4.25
CA VAL A 513 7.49 10.38 2.89
C VAL A 513 7.35 11.90 2.88
N TYR A 514 8.47 12.61 2.79
CA TYR A 514 8.47 14.09 2.78
C TYR A 514 8.45 14.67 1.36
N TRP A 515 8.88 13.88 0.37
CA TRP A 515 8.92 14.33 -1.01
C TRP A 515 8.54 13.20 -1.96
N PRO A 516 7.32 13.21 -2.49
CA PRO A 516 6.79 12.15 -3.36
C PRO A 516 7.02 12.45 -4.86
N GLY A 517 7.56 13.62 -5.21
CA GLY A 517 7.83 14.03 -6.59
C GLY A 517 7.63 15.52 -6.84
N PHE A 518 7.69 15.93 -8.11
CA PHE A 518 7.32 17.28 -8.54
C PHE A 518 5.89 17.28 -9.09
N LEU A 519 5.15 18.35 -8.84
CA LEU A 519 3.79 18.56 -9.31
C LEU A 519 3.81 18.89 -10.81
N GLU A 520 3.04 18.15 -11.61
CA GLU A 520 2.93 18.39 -13.05
C GLU A 520 1.97 19.55 -13.30
N LEU A 521 2.52 20.76 -13.43
CA LEU A 521 1.72 21.97 -13.70
C LEU A 521 1.37 22.12 -15.18
N LEU A 522 2.28 21.74 -16.07
CA LEU A 522 2.12 21.88 -17.53
C LEU A 522 2.79 20.71 -18.24
N PRO A 523 2.14 20.07 -19.24
CA PRO A 523 2.78 19.04 -20.04
C PRO A 523 4.03 19.59 -20.72
N ARG A 524 5.17 18.90 -20.59
CA ARG A 524 6.47 19.17 -21.28
C ARG A 524 7.33 20.31 -20.74
N LEU A 525 7.00 20.90 -19.59
CA LEU A 525 7.92 21.82 -18.89
C LEU A 525 8.60 21.12 -17.70
N PRO A 526 9.82 21.54 -17.31
CA PRO A 526 10.44 21.03 -16.10
C PRO A 526 9.61 21.42 -14.88
N ASN A 527 9.05 20.41 -14.22
CA ASN A 527 8.26 20.57 -13.00
C ASN A 527 9.20 20.98 -11.86
N CYS A 528 8.97 22.16 -11.29
CA CYS A 528 9.83 22.74 -10.24
C CYS A 528 9.14 22.85 -8.87
N LEU A 529 7.83 22.63 -8.79
CA LEU A 529 7.10 22.65 -7.53
C LEU A 529 7.06 21.25 -6.90
N PRO A 530 7.39 21.10 -5.61
CA PRO A 530 7.15 19.84 -4.90
C PRO A 530 5.66 19.48 -4.86
N ASP A 531 5.35 18.21 -5.07
CA ASP A 531 4.01 17.68 -4.80
C ASP A 531 3.87 17.38 -3.29
N LEU A 532 3.71 18.43 -2.48
CA LEU A 532 3.53 18.25 -1.02
C LEU A 532 2.21 17.54 -0.67
N GLY A 533 1.25 17.44 -1.61
CA GLY A 533 -0.05 16.81 -1.39
C GLY A 533 0.00 15.29 -1.19
N ARG A 534 1.13 14.66 -1.50
CA ARG A 534 1.33 13.20 -1.31
C ARG A 534 2.32 12.86 -0.18
N ALA A 535 2.76 13.86 0.59
CA ALA A 535 3.54 13.63 1.80
C ALA A 535 2.69 12.89 2.84
N ARG A 536 3.25 11.84 3.45
CA ARG A 536 2.47 10.91 4.29
C ARG A 536 3.34 10.15 5.29
N TRP A 537 2.74 9.77 6.41
CA TRP A 537 3.34 8.83 7.34
C TRP A 537 3.43 7.43 6.72
N ILE A 538 4.56 6.78 6.93
CA ILE A 538 4.78 5.38 6.58
C ILE A 538 4.22 4.56 7.75
N ARG A 539 3.36 3.59 7.44
CA ARG A 539 2.67 2.76 8.44
C ARG A 539 3.11 1.32 8.37
#